data_AF-A0A0K1JZN8-F1
#
_entry.id   AF-A0A0K1JZN8-F1
#
_cell.length_a   1.000
_cell.length_b   1.000
_cell.length_c   1.000
_cell.angle_alpha   90.00
_cell.angle_beta   90.00
_cell.angle_gamma   90.00
#
_symmetry.space_group_name_H-M   'P 1'
#
loop_
_entity.id
_entity.type
_entity.pdbx_description
1 polymer ?
#
loop_
_entity_poly.entity_id
_entity_poly.type
_entity_poly.pdbx_seq_one_letter_code
_entity_poly.pdbx_strand_id
1 'polypeptide(L)'
;MNKHADQLGPATREHILAITRAGVTRAEATGFFRVALGLCYLASLMTQETIDFKALDKDVNRFIYQAIGPGHSITSILQYMSGEKVIRVVDSPRFLRAFAEHCPAVPVDSIPFLLGLNLGVAKDLSGIDVRGPVADWIERQRLLREAREEAAARAAGGDGAAPGL
;
A
#
# COMPACT_ATOMS: atom_id res chain seq x y z
N MET A 1 5.16 -3.71 -26.90
CA MET A 1 4.54 -4.55 -25.84
C MET A 1 4.20 -3.64 -24.68
N ASN A 2 2.91 -3.40 -24.44
CA ASN A 2 2.45 -2.52 -23.36
C ASN A 2 2.77 -3.19 -22.01
N LYS A 3 3.72 -2.63 -21.25
CA LYS A 3 4.14 -3.10 -19.92
C LYS A 3 3.08 -2.88 -18.81
N HIS A 4 1.87 -2.47 -19.16
CA HIS A 4 0.86 -2.00 -18.20
C HIS A 4 -0.24 -3.02 -17.87
N ALA A 5 -0.26 -4.20 -18.50
CA ALA A 5 -1.46 -5.04 -18.55
C ALA A 5 -1.49 -6.26 -17.60
N ASP A 6 -0.60 -6.40 -16.61
CA ASP A 6 -0.66 -7.59 -15.73
C ASP A 6 -0.31 -7.32 -14.26
N GLN A 7 -0.76 -6.17 -13.72
CA GLN A 7 -0.38 -5.76 -12.37
C GLN A 7 -0.89 -6.69 -11.26
N LEU A 8 -1.93 -7.49 -11.50
CA LEU A 8 -2.39 -8.57 -10.61
C LEU A 8 -2.34 -9.94 -11.28
N GLY A 9 -1.42 -10.08 -12.23
CA GLY A 9 -1.14 -11.32 -12.92
C GLY A 9 -0.55 -12.42 -12.03
N PRO A 10 -0.29 -13.61 -12.59
CA PRO A 10 0.28 -14.72 -11.85
C PRO A 10 1.55 -14.35 -11.09
N ALA A 11 2.45 -13.55 -11.69
CA ALA A 11 3.69 -13.10 -11.05
C ALA A 11 3.42 -12.25 -9.79
N THR A 12 2.55 -11.24 -9.88
CA THR A 12 2.21 -10.42 -8.71
C THR A 12 1.51 -11.24 -7.63
N ARG A 13 0.67 -12.21 -8.01
CA ARG A 13 0.02 -13.11 -7.04
C ARG A 13 1.06 -13.92 -6.27
N GLU A 14 2.06 -14.49 -6.93
CA GLU A 14 3.16 -15.19 -6.27
C GLU A 14 3.98 -14.28 -5.35
N HIS A 15 4.23 -13.03 -5.77
CA HIS A 15 4.88 -12.03 -4.92
C HIS A 15 4.06 -11.71 -3.67
N ILE A 16 2.74 -11.55 -3.79
CA ILE A 16 1.83 -11.36 -2.65
C ILE A 16 1.86 -12.57 -1.72
N LEU A 17 1.89 -13.80 -2.26
CA LEU A 17 2.01 -15.02 -1.45
C LEU A 17 3.38 -15.11 -0.75
N ALA A 18 4.47 -14.66 -1.39
CA ALA A 18 5.78 -14.56 -0.75
C ALA A 18 5.77 -13.58 0.42
N ILE A 19 5.19 -12.38 0.24
CA ILE A 19 5.00 -11.40 1.31
C ILE A 19 4.15 -11.97 2.45
N THR A 20 3.08 -12.70 2.12
CA THR A 20 2.21 -13.36 3.11
C THR A 20 2.98 -14.34 3.99
N ARG A 21 3.89 -15.12 3.38
CA ARG A 21 4.75 -16.09 4.09
C ARG A 21 5.81 -15.44 4.98
N ALA A 22 6.06 -14.14 4.83
CA ALA A 22 6.93 -13.40 5.75
C ALA A 22 6.26 -13.17 7.12
N GLY A 23 4.95 -13.30 7.25
CA GLY A 23 4.27 -13.22 8.55
C GLY A 23 4.57 -14.44 9.43
N VAL A 24 4.91 -14.22 10.71
CA VAL A 24 5.29 -15.31 11.63
C VAL A 24 4.11 -15.83 12.46
N THR A 25 2.96 -15.16 12.39
CA THR A 25 1.71 -15.61 12.98
C THR A 25 0.60 -15.61 11.93
N ARG A 26 -0.47 -16.37 12.16
CA ARG A 26 -1.64 -16.36 11.28
C ARG A 26 -2.22 -14.95 11.10
N ALA A 27 -2.32 -14.18 12.20
CA ALA A 27 -2.85 -12.83 12.15
C ALA A 27 -1.96 -11.88 11.32
N GLU A 28 -0.65 -12.00 11.47
CA GLU A 28 0.32 -11.22 10.70
C GLU A 28 0.30 -11.61 9.22
N ALA A 29 0.35 -12.92 8.91
CA ALA A 29 0.29 -13.41 7.54
C ALA A 29 -1.00 -12.95 6.83
N THR A 30 -2.17 -13.07 7.48
CA THR A 30 -3.41 -12.54 6.93
C THR A 30 -3.36 -11.02 6.76
N GLY A 31 -2.79 -10.27 7.71
CA GLY A 31 -2.61 -8.83 7.58
C GLY A 31 -1.73 -8.46 6.39
N PHE A 32 -0.59 -9.14 6.23
CA PHE A 32 0.36 -8.93 5.15
C PHE A 32 -0.27 -9.21 3.79
N PHE A 33 -1.00 -10.33 3.67
CA PHE A 33 -1.76 -10.64 2.45
C PHE A 33 -2.73 -9.53 2.09
N ARG A 34 -3.57 -9.10 3.05
CA ARG A 34 -4.60 -8.08 2.80
C ARG A 34 -3.98 -6.77 2.34
N VAL A 35 -2.96 -6.29 3.03
CA VAL A 35 -2.33 -5.01 2.71
C VAL A 35 -1.55 -5.09 1.41
N ALA A 36 -0.77 -6.15 1.18
CA ALA A 36 -0.03 -6.29 -0.08
C ALA A 36 -0.97 -6.35 -1.29
N LEU A 37 -2.04 -7.16 -1.22
CA LEU A 37 -3.01 -7.27 -2.29
C LEU A 37 -3.76 -5.95 -2.52
N GLY A 38 -4.22 -5.30 -1.46
CA GLY A 38 -4.96 -4.06 -1.58
C GLY A 38 -4.10 -2.91 -2.12
N LEU A 39 -2.81 -2.81 -1.75
CA LEU A 39 -1.89 -1.84 -2.34
C LEU A 39 -1.67 -2.09 -3.84
N CYS A 40 -1.44 -3.35 -4.24
CA CYS A 40 -1.29 -3.69 -5.66
C CYS A 40 -2.59 -3.44 -6.46
N TYR A 41 -3.73 -3.72 -5.84
CA TYR A 41 -5.05 -3.43 -6.43
C TYR A 41 -5.23 -1.92 -6.66
N LEU A 42 -5.02 -1.09 -5.64
CA LEU A 42 -5.15 0.36 -5.74
C LEU A 42 -4.18 0.96 -6.77
N ALA A 43 -2.93 0.47 -6.81
CA ALA A 43 -1.96 0.88 -7.82
C ALA A 43 -2.43 0.54 -9.25
N SER A 44 -3.07 -0.62 -9.44
CA SER A 44 -3.61 -1.01 -10.75
C SER A 44 -4.72 -0.09 -11.24
N LEU A 45 -5.54 0.43 -10.34
CA LEU A 45 -6.59 1.38 -10.68
C LEU A 45 -6.04 2.71 -11.22
N MET A 46 -4.81 3.06 -10.87
CA MET A 46 -4.19 4.32 -11.27
C MET A 46 -3.53 4.29 -12.65
N THR A 47 -3.39 3.10 -13.25
CA THR A 47 -2.55 2.91 -14.45
C THR A 47 -3.33 2.50 -15.69
N GLN A 48 -4.63 2.27 -15.57
CA GLN A 48 -5.48 1.80 -16.67
C GLN A 48 -6.43 2.90 -17.12
N GLU A 49 -6.34 3.27 -18.41
CA GLU A 49 -7.25 4.23 -19.05
C GLU A 49 -8.69 3.70 -19.16
N THR A 50 -8.85 2.37 -19.29
CA THR A 50 -10.14 1.68 -19.30
C THR A 50 -10.07 0.46 -18.38
N ILE A 51 -10.83 0.51 -17.28
CA ILE A 51 -10.87 -0.57 -16.27
C ILE A 51 -12.23 -1.26 -16.34
N ASP A 52 -12.24 -2.56 -16.62
CA ASP A 52 -13.40 -3.40 -16.32
C ASP A 52 -13.32 -3.83 -14.84
N PHE A 53 -13.88 -2.99 -13.97
CA PHE A 53 -13.89 -3.23 -12.52
C PHE A 53 -14.54 -4.55 -12.16
N LYS A 54 -15.54 -5.00 -12.91
CA LYS A 54 -16.28 -6.22 -12.62
C LYS A 54 -15.43 -7.46 -12.90
N ALA A 55 -14.70 -7.46 -14.01
CA ALA A 55 -13.76 -8.53 -14.34
C ALA A 55 -12.60 -8.56 -13.33
N LEU A 56 -12.02 -7.39 -13.02
CA LEU A 56 -10.94 -7.25 -12.06
C LEU A 56 -11.35 -7.76 -10.66
N ASP A 57 -12.48 -7.27 -10.12
CA ASP A 57 -12.99 -7.68 -8.82
C ASP A 57 -13.24 -9.18 -8.76
N LYS A 58 -13.80 -9.77 -9.82
CA LYS A 58 -14.07 -11.21 -9.88
C LYS A 58 -12.78 -12.02 -9.80
N ASP A 59 -11.76 -11.64 -10.56
CA ASP A 59 -10.49 -12.35 -10.59
C ASP A 59 -9.71 -12.17 -9.29
N VAL A 60 -9.73 -10.98 -8.71
CA VAL A 60 -9.15 -10.70 -7.39
C VAL A 60 -9.85 -11.50 -6.30
N ASN A 61 -11.19 -11.52 -6.28
CA ASN A 61 -11.95 -12.30 -5.30
C ASN A 61 -11.71 -13.81 -5.43
N ARG A 62 -11.51 -14.32 -6.66
CA ARG A 62 -11.09 -15.71 -6.87
C ARG A 62 -9.72 -15.97 -6.23
N PHE A 63 -8.75 -15.09 -6.44
CA PHE A 63 -7.43 -15.23 -5.83
C PHE A 63 -7.49 -15.16 -4.30
N ILE A 64 -8.26 -14.22 -3.74
CA ILE A 64 -8.47 -14.09 -2.29
C ILE A 64 -9.02 -15.41 -1.72
N TYR A 65 -10.05 -15.96 -2.35
CA TYR A 65 -10.65 -17.22 -1.92
C TYR A 65 -9.64 -18.38 -1.93
N GLN A 66 -8.83 -18.48 -2.99
CA GLN A 66 -7.80 -19.51 -3.12
C GLN A 66 -6.67 -19.35 -2.09
N ALA A 67 -6.27 -18.11 -1.79
CA ALA A 67 -5.11 -17.84 -0.95
C ALA A 67 -5.40 -17.88 0.55
N ILE A 68 -6.53 -17.31 0.99
CA ILE A 68 -6.85 -17.15 2.42
C ILE A 68 -8.24 -17.70 2.82
N GLY A 69 -8.96 -18.30 1.87
CA GLY A 69 -10.23 -18.98 2.14
C GLY A 69 -11.47 -18.08 2.11
N PRO A 70 -12.64 -18.64 2.48
CA PRO A 70 -13.92 -17.93 2.48
C PRO A 70 -13.97 -16.81 3.53
N GLY A 71 -14.92 -15.87 3.36
CA GLY A 71 -15.12 -14.75 4.28
C GLY A 71 -14.25 -13.53 3.99
N HIS A 72 -13.55 -13.53 2.85
CA HIS A 72 -12.72 -12.44 2.39
C HIS A 72 -13.08 -12.07 0.95
N SER A 73 -13.12 -10.76 0.70
CA SER A 73 -13.32 -10.14 -0.61
C SER A 73 -12.47 -8.89 -0.72
N ILE A 74 -12.30 -8.38 -1.94
CA ILE A 74 -11.59 -7.11 -2.17
C ILE A 74 -12.23 -5.98 -1.35
N THR A 75 -13.57 -5.92 -1.28
CA THR A 75 -14.30 -4.97 -0.43
C THR A 75 -13.89 -5.08 1.04
N SER A 76 -13.83 -6.29 1.60
CA SER A 76 -13.42 -6.50 3.00
C SER A 76 -11.95 -6.11 3.25
N ILE A 77 -11.10 -6.24 2.24
CA ILE A 77 -9.69 -5.85 2.29
C ILE A 77 -9.57 -4.32 2.29
N LEU A 78 -10.28 -3.64 1.40
CA LEU A 78 -10.31 -2.18 1.35
C LEU A 78 -10.87 -1.61 2.67
N GLN A 79 -11.92 -2.22 3.24
CA GLN A 79 -12.43 -1.87 4.56
C GLN A 79 -11.38 -2.08 5.67
N TYR A 80 -10.63 -3.19 5.64
CA TYR A 80 -9.53 -3.43 6.58
C TYR A 80 -8.44 -2.36 6.45
N MET A 81 -8.12 -1.92 5.23
CA MET A 81 -7.12 -0.87 4.95
C MET A 81 -7.58 0.53 5.34
N SER A 82 -8.88 0.76 5.53
CA SER A 82 -9.42 2.01 6.09
C SER A 82 -9.41 2.05 7.62
N GLY A 83 -9.10 0.93 8.29
CA GLY A 83 -9.14 0.82 9.75
C GLY A 83 -7.76 0.81 10.40
N GLU A 84 -7.71 1.12 11.71
CA GLU A 84 -6.48 1.20 12.51
C GLU A 84 -5.57 -0.03 12.40
N LYS A 85 -6.14 -1.22 12.18
CA LYS A 85 -5.37 -2.48 12.07
C LYS A 85 -4.36 -2.45 10.93
N VAL A 86 -4.60 -1.68 9.86
CA VAL A 86 -3.65 -1.53 8.74
C VAL A 86 -2.32 -0.92 9.21
N ILE A 87 -2.37 -0.02 10.20
CA ILE A 87 -1.21 0.72 10.70
C ILE A 87 -0.16 -0.25 11.22
N ARG A 88 -0.58 -1.30 11.94
CA ARG A 88 0.32 -2.33 12.46
C ARG A 88 1.05 -3.09 11.35
N VAL A 89 0.47 -3.17 10.16
CA VAL A 89 1.10 -3.84 9.01
C VAL A 89 2.06 -2.87 8.32
N VAL A 90 1.64 -1.64 8.03
CA VAL A 90 2.48 -0.66 7.31
C VAL A 90 3.59 -0.08 8.18
N ASP A 91 3.49 -0.15 9.51
CA ASP A 91 4.59 0.15 10.44
C ASP A 91 5.53 -1.04 10.67
N SER A 92 5.19 -2.24 10.18
CA SER A 92 6.03 -3.44 10.37
C SER A 92 7.26 -3.41 9.46
N PRO A 93 8.49 -3.39 9.99
CA PRO A 93 9.70 -3.44 9.16
C PRO A 93 9.78 -4.72 8.33
N ARG A 94 9.18 -5.81 8.83
CA ARG A 94 9.14 -7.10 8.14
C ARG A 94 8.25 -7.03 6.90
N PHE A 95 7.07 -6.42 7.04
CA PHE A 95 6.17 -6.19 5.92
C PHE A 95 6.84 -5.29 4.88
N LEU A 96 7.35 -4.13 5.30
CA LEU A 96 7.95 -3.14 4.40
C LEU A 96 9.12 -3.71 3.61
N ARG A 97 10.00 -4.49 4.27
CA ARG A 97 11.11 -5.17 3.59
C ARG A 97 10.61 -6.18 2.57
N ALA A 98 9.70 -7.08 2.96
CA ALA A 98 9.18 -8.10 2.05
C ALA A 98 8.41 -7.48 0.88
N PHE A 99 7.66 -6.41 1.14
CA PHE A 99 6.90 -5.68 0.12
C PHE A 99 7.83 -4.99 -0.88
N ALA A 100 8.89 -4.32 -0.41
CA ALA A 100 9.89 -3.71 -1.29
C ALA A 100 10.64 -4.74 -2.16
N GLU A 101 10.93 -5.91 -1.59
CA GLU A 101 11.65 -6.98 -2.29
C GLU A 101 10.79 -7.64 -3.38
N HIS A 102 9.53 -7.94 -3.08
CA HIS A 102 8.66 -8.70 -3.98
C HIS A 102 7.76 -7.84 -4.87
N CYS A 103 7.44 -6.60 -4.48
CA CYS A 103 6.55 -5.72 -5.24
C CYS A 103 7.23 -4.36 -5.58
N PRO A 104 8.39 -4.34 -6.26
CA PRO A 104 9.11 -3.10 -6.55
C PRO A 104 8.34 -2.14 -7.48
N ALA A 105 7.34 -2.64 -8.21
CA ALA A 105 6.46 -1.82 -9.04
C ALA A 105 5.52 -0.92 -8.23
N VAL A 106 5.34 -1.20 -6.93
CA VAL A 106 4.59 -0.35 -5.99
C VAL A 106 5.57 0.15 -4.93
N PRO A 107 6.12 1.35 -5.10
CA PRO A 107 7.10 1.91 -4.17
C PRO A 107 6.56 2.04 -2.75
N VAL A 108 7.37 1.76 -1.73
CA VAL A 108 6.96 1.81 -0.31
C VAL A 108 6.53 3.23 0.12
N ASP A 109 7.19 4.25 -0.42
CA ASP A 109 6.86 5.66 -0.20
C ASP A 109 5.49 6.08 -0.79
N SER A 110 4.93 5.27 -1.71
CA SER A 110 3.57 5.47 -2.23
C SER A 110 2.46 4.98 -1.30
N ILE A 111 2.79 4.18 -0.26
CA ILE A 111 1.80 3.57 0.65
C ILE A 111 0.87 4.62 1.29
N PRO A 112 1.34 5.75 1.86
CA PRO A 112 0.45 6.75 2.43
C PRO A 112 -0.53 7.34 1.42
N PHE A 113 -0.08 7.53 0.18
CA PHE A 113 -0.93 8.02 -0.90
C PHE A 113 -2.00 7.00 -1.31
N LEU A 114 -1.64 5.71 -1.46
CA LEU A 114 -2.59 4.65 -1.79
C LEU A 114 -3.62 4.44 -0.67
N LEU A 115 -3.21 4.51 0.60
CA LEU A 115 -4.15 4.50 1.73
C LEU A 115 -5.08 5.72 1.71
N GLY A 116 -4.55 6.90 1.37
CA GLY A 116 -5.33 8.12 1.18
C GLY A 116 -6.37 7.99 0.06
N LEU A 117 -5.99 7.39 -1.07
CA LEU A 117 -6.91 7.09 -2.19
C LEU A 117 -8.06 6.21 -1.72
N ASN A 118 -7.76 5.12 -0.99
CA ASN A 118 -8.76 4.21 -0.46
C ASN A 118 -9.74 4.91 0.51
N LEU A 119 -9.23 5.80 1.37
CA LEU A 119 -10.06 6.60 2.26
C LEU A 119 -10.94 7.62 1.51
N GLY A 120 -10.40 8.28 0.48
CA GLY A 120 -11.14 9.23 -0.35
C GLY A 120 -12.32 8.57 -1.06
N VAL A 121 -12.10 7.41 -1.68
CA VAL A 121 -13.17 6.62 -2.32
C VAL A 121 -14.22 6.18 -1.29
N ALA A 122 -13.80 5.76 -0.09
CA ALA A 122 -14.73 5.40 0.97
C ALA A 122 -15.61 6.58 1.41
N LYS A 123 -15.06 7.81 1.46
CA LYS A 123 -15.84 9.03 1.72
C LYS A 123 -16.85 9.30 0.61
N ASP A 124 -16.43 9.26 -0.65
CA ASP A 124 -17.31 9.57 -1.78
C ASP A 124 -18.51 8.60 -1.85
N LEU A 125 -18.32 7.35 -1.40
CA LEU A 125 -19.37 6.34 -1.32
C LEU A 125 -20.25 6.45 -0.05
N SER A 126 -19.68 6.83 1.10
CA SER A 126 -20.38 6.81 2.40
C SER A 126 -20.91 8.16 2.88
N GLY A 127 -20.38 9.28 2.35
CA GLY A 127 -20.68 10.63 2.79
C GLY A 127 -20.09 11.01 4.16
N ILE A 128 -19.32 10.11 4.80
CA ILE A 128 -18.75 10.32 6.15
C ILE A 128 -17.35 10.93 6.04
N ASP A 129 -17.01 11.86 6.95
CA ASP A 129 -15.72 12.52 6.99
C ASP A 129 -14.56 11.52 7.21
N VAL A 130 -13.41 11.77 6.58
CA VAL A 130 -12.24 10.86 6.50
C VAL A 130 -11.44 10.79 7.81
N ARG A 131 -11.93 11.41 8.89
CA ARG A 131 -11.23 11.47 10.17
C ARG A 131 -11.12 10.07 10.78
N GLY A 132 -9.92 9.74 11.25
CA GLY A 132 -9.67 8.49 11.94
C GLY A 132 -8.19 8.11 11.98
N PRO A 133 -7.85 6.99 12.65
CA PRO A 133 -6.47 6.62 12.94
C PRO A 133 -5.56 6.53 11.70
N VAL A 134 -6.11 6.09 10.57
CA VAL A 134 -5.37 5.98 9.31
C VAL A 134 -5.10 7.35 8.70
N ALA A 135 -6.08 8.27 8.71
CA ALA A 135 -5.87 9.64 8.24
C ALA A 135 -4.83 10.38 9.09
N ASP A 136 -4.89 10.23 10.42
CA ASP A 136 -3.88 10.79 11.32
C ASP A 136 -2.50 10.18 11.06
N TRP A 137 -2.43 8.88 10.76
CA TRP A 137 -1.18 8.22 10.39
C TRP A 137 -0.62 8.77 9.07
N ILE A 138 -1.45 8.98 8.05
CA ILE A 138 -1.04 9.55 6.76
C ILE A 138 -0.45 10.95 6.97
N GLU A 139 -1.13 11.80 7.75
CA GLU A 139 -0.63 13.16 8.02
C GLU A 139 0.71 13.12 8.78
N ARG A 140 0.88 12.21 9.75
CA ARG A 140 2.18 12.01 10.40
C ARG A 140 3.27 11.59 9.41
N GLN A 141 2.99 10.69 8.48
CA GLN A 141 3.98 10.28 7.47
C GLN A 141 4.37 11.46 6.56
N ARG A 142 3.42 12.33 6.21
CA ARG A 142 3.70 13.54 5.44
C ARG A 142 4.64 14.48 6.19
N LEU A 143 4.34 14.80 7.45
CA LEU A 143 5.18 15.67 8.28
C LEU A 143 6.60 15.11 8.46
N LEU A 144 6.71 13.78 8.66
CA LEU A 144 8.00 13.10 8.74
C LEU A 144 8.80 13.20 7.43
N ARG A 145 8.13 13.15 6.28
CA ARG A 145 8.77 13.30 4.97
C ARG A 145 9.26 14.72 4.75
N GLU A 146 8.41 15.72 5.00
CA GLU A 146 8.77 17.15 4.90
C GLU A 146 9.97 17.47 5.80
N ALA A 147 9.97 17.00 7.05
CA ALA A 147 11.10 17.18 7.98
C ALA A 147 12.40 16.52 7.48
N ARG A 148 12.33 15.35 6.83
CA ARG A 148 13.50 14.68 6.23
C ARG A 148 14.04 15.44 5.03
N GLU A 149 13.16 15.95 4.17
CA GLU A 149 13.52 16.76 3.01
C GLU A 149 14.19 18.08 3.45
N GLU A 150 13.65 18.75 4.47
CA GLU A 150 14.26 19.95 5.06
C GLU A 150 15.63 19.68 5.67
N ALA A 151 15.78 18.57 6.39
CA ALA A 151 17.07 18.17 6.97
C ALA A 151 18.11 17.86 5.88
N ALA A 152 17.70 17.17 4.81
CA ALA A 152 18.56 16.88 3.67
C ALA A 152 19.00 18.16 2.93
N ALA A 153 18.07 19.11 2.74
CA ALA A 153 18.37 20.40 2.12
C ALA A 153 19.37 21.24 2.96
N ARG A 154 19.22 21.24 4.29
CA ARG A 154 20.16 21.91 5.20
C ARG A 154 21.55 21.28 5.18
N ALA A 155 21.63 19.95 5.13
CA ALA A 155 22.90 19.24 5.03
C ALA A 155 23.61 19.53 3.69
N ALA A 156 22.87 19.59 2.58
CA ALA A 156 23.41 19.91 1.26
C ALA A 156 23.86 21.38 1.12
N GLY A 157 23.26 22.31 1.89
CA GLY A 157 23.64 23.73 1.91
C GLY A 157 24.82 24.07 2.84
N GLY A 158 25.30 23.14 3.67
CA GLY A 158 26.34 23.37 4.67
C GLY A 158 27.79 23.21 4.19
N ASP A 159 28.02 22.61 3.02
CA ASP A 159 29.37 22.29 2.51
C ASP A 159 30.04 23.42 1.69
N GLY A 160 29.47 24.63 1.69
CA GLY A 160 29.94 25.77 0.91
C GLY A 160 30.87 26.77 1.62
N ALA A 161 31.15 26.60 2.91
CA ALA A 161 32.00 27.54 3.66
C ALA A 161 33.46 27.02 3.72
N ALA A 162 34.25 27.35 2.69
CA ALA A 162 35.70 27.22 2.76
C ALA A 162 36.26 28.10 3.91
N PRO A 163 37.20 27.61 4.73
CA PRO A 163 37.87 28.44 5.71
C PRO A 163 38.79 29.42 4.95
N GLY A 164 38.46 30.71 5.02
CA GLY A 164 39.30 31.78 4.50
C GLY A 164 40.64 31.81 5.22
N LEU A 165 41.71 31.80 4.42
CA LEU A 165 43.09 32.14 4.79
C LEU A 165 43.23 33.63 5.13
#